data_AF-A0A1F4QIX7-F1
#
_entry.id   AF-A0A1F4QIX7-F1
#
_cell.length_a   1.000
_cell.length_b   1.000
_cell.length_c   1.000
_cell.angle_alpha   90.00
_cell.angle_beta   90.00
_cell.angle_gamma   90.00
#
_symmetry.space_group_name_H-M   'P 1'
#
loop_
_entity.id
_entity.type
_entity.pdbx_description
1 polymer ?
#
loop_
_entity_poly.entity_id
_entity_poly.type
_entity_poly.pdbx_seq_one_letter_code
_entity_poly.pdbx_strand_id
1 'polypeptide(L)'
;MTNTLHRFGSRDSLRDDYIIFAMAARGINDQGAPPKLQTFLRLALKHHPINVGNAVKGGIFRASKALTPLAHWRRREFIAPEEVVESIDTCTTVSAVFDDPANLEAFLTELRGADLGISINIAALTDEARTCCQRAGITRHSVEYSLGFHGDLNRLPDRHVLELSTMCGHGMVAHNLAKKMLDWVKEGRRDPRQAATYLAKFCTCGIYNTTRAIRVLEEARVGK
;
A
#
# COMPACT_ATOMS: atom_id res chain seq x y z
N MET A 1 0.75 -0.36 -13.63
CA MET A 1 1.68 0.37 -12.74
C MET A 1 2.50 -0.71 -12.04
N THR A 2 3.77 -0.89 -12.42
CA THR A 2 4.58 -2.08 -12.06
C THR A 2 5.45 -1.89 -10.82
N ASN A 3 5.50 -0.66 -10.27
CA ASN A 3 6.37 -0.30 -9.15
C ASN A 3 6.13 -1.16 -7.89
N THR A 4 4.89 -1.59 -7.65
CA THR A 4 4.53 -2.46 -6.51
C THR A 4 4.96 -3.90 -6.68
N LEU A 5 5.30 -4.34 -7.90
CA LEU A 5 5.82 -5.70 -8.14
C LEU A 5 7.25 -5.89 -7.60
N HIS A 6 7.96 -4.79 -7.33
CA HIS A 6 9.35 -4.82 -6.85
C HIS A 6 9.46 -4.80 -5.32
N ARG A 7 8.38 -5.16 -4.60
CA ARG A 7 8.43 -5.34 -3.14
C ARG A 7 9.31 -6.52 -2.79
N PHE A 8 10.33 -6.26 -1.99
CA PHE A 8 11.27 -7.26 -1.53
C PHE A 8 10.72 -8.02 -0.32
N GLY A 9 10.84 -9.34 -0.32
CA GLY A 9 10.42 -10.21 0.78
C GLY A 9 10.36 -11.67 0.35
N SER A 10 10.31 -12.58 1.32
CA SER A 10 10.00 -13.98 1.05
C SER A 10 8.51 -14.14 0.72
N ARG A 11 8.12 -15.30 0.17
CA ARG A 11 6.70 -15.64 -0.02
C ARG A 11 5.91 -15.48 1.29
N ASP A 12 6.49 -15.91 2.40
CA ASP A 12 5.85 -15.81 3.71
C ASP A 12 5.67 -14.37 4.20
N SER A 13 6.67 -13.51 3.97
CA SER A 13 6.61 -12.07 4.32
C SER A 13 5.58 -11.30 3.48
N LEU A 14 5.20 -11.81 2.31
CA LEU A 14 4.29 -11.17 1.36
C LEU A 14 2.85 -11.73 1.37
N ARG A 15 2.55 -12.71 2.25
CA ARG A 15 1.26 -13.43 2.26
C ARG A 15 0.03 -12.57 2.57
N ASP A 16 0.24 -11.42 3.19
CA ASP A 16 -0.76 -10.44 3.62
C ASP A 16 -0.51 -9.07 3.00
N ASP A 17 0.08 -9.04 1.80
CA ASP A 17 0.36 -7.80 1.07
C ASP A 17 -0.49 -7.67 -0.19
N TYR A 18 -1.72 -7.17 -0.03
CA TYR A 18 -2.68 -6.98 -1.11
C TYR A 18 -2.88 -5.50 -1.41
N ILE A 19 -2.43 -5.05 -2.59
CA ILE A 19 -2.62 -3.67 -3.05
C ILE A 19 -3.52 -3.67 -4.29
N ILE A 20 -4.63 -2.95 -4.21
CA ILE A 20 -5.65 -2.90 -5.25
C ILE A 20 -5.69 -1.47 -5.76
N PHE A 21 -5.45 -1.29 -7.05
CA PHE A 21 -5.52 -0.02 -7.74
C PHE A 21 -6.77 0.06 -8.62
N ALA A 22 -7.39 1.24 -8.67
CA ALA A 22 -8.35 1.61 -9.70
C ALA A 22 -7.82 2.81 -10.49
N MET A 23 -7.79 2.69 -11.81
CA MET A 23 -7.28 3.71 -12.72
C MET A 23 -8.11 3.70 -14.01
N ALA A 24 -8.51 4.87 -14.48
CA ALA A 24 -9.07 5.01 -15.83
C ALA A 24 -7.95 5.05 -16.89
N ALA A 25 -8.19 4.40 -18.02
CA ALA A 25 -7.41 4.53 -19.23
C ALA A 25 -7.78 5.83 -19.95
N ARG A 26 -6.75 6.65 -20.19
CA ARG A 26 -6.89 7.95 -20.85
C ARG A 26 -7.50 7.80 -22.25
N GLY A 27 -8.53 8.59 -22.53
CA GLY A 27 -9.27 8.56 -23.79
C GLY A 27 -10.18 7.35 -24.00
N ILE A 28 -10.33 6.46 -23.01
CA ILE A 28 -11.19 5.26 -23.09
C ILE A 28 -12.32 5.36 -22.07
N ASN A 29 -11.99 5.51 -20.78
CA ASN A 29 -12.96 5.52 -19.68
C ASN A 29 -12.62 6.57 -18.60
N ASP A 30 -11.87 7.61 -18.96
CA ASP A 30 -11.46 8.72 -18.10
C ASP A 30 -12.55 9.79 -17.91
N GLN A 31 -13.47 9.91 -18.86
CA GLN A 31 -14.66 10.76 -18.71
C GLN A 31 -15.54 10.27 -17.56
N GLY A 32 -15.83 11.17 -16.61
CA GLY A 32 -16.62 10.83 -15.42
C GLY A 32 -15.93 9.83 -14.47
N ALA A 33 -14.61 9.69 -14.55
CA ALA A 33 -13.85 8.81 -13.64
C ALA A 33 -13.92 9.23 -12.16
N PRO A 34 -13.86 10.52 -11.75
CA PRO A 34 -13.77 10.89 -10.33
C PRO A 34 -14.90 10.30 -9.46
N PRO A 35 -16.20 10.39 -9.83
CA PRO A 35 -17.28 9.74 -9.06
C PRO A 35 -17.13 8.22 -8.97
N LYS A 36 -16.67 7.56 -10.03
CA LYS A 36 -16.44 6.10 -10.04
C LYS A 36 -15.30 5.71 -9.09
N LEU A 37 -14.22 6.49 -9.07
CA LEU A 37 -13.09 6.29 -8.16
C LEU A 37 -13.48 6.54 -6.70
N GLN A 38 -14.37 7.51 -6.44
CA GLN A 38 -14.95 7.71 -5.12
C GLN A 38 -15.78 6.50 -4.69
N THR A 39 -16.65 5.98 -5.57
CA THR A 39 -17.43 4.76 -5.29
C THR A 39 -16.49 3.58 -5.00
N PHE A 40 -15.42 3.39 -5.79
CA PHE A 40 -14.41 2.36 -5.53
C PHE A 40 -13.85 2.46 -4.10
N LEU A 41 -13.40 3.64 -3.66
CA LEU A 41 -12.86 3.79 -2.31
C LEU A 41 -13.93 3.59 -1.24
N ARG A 42 -15.15 4.10 -1.41
CA ARG A 42 -16.25 3.86 -0.45
C ARG A 42 -16.59 2.39 -0.31
N LEU A 43 -16.59 1.64 -1.41
CA LEU A 43 -16.73 0.19 -1.38
C LEU A 43 -15.58 -0.45 -0.60
N ALA A 44 -14.33 -0.06 -0.89
CA ALA A 44 -13.17 -0.57 -0.16
C ALA A 44 -13.30 -0.33 1.34
N LEU A 45 -13.71 0.86 1.78
CA LEU A 45 -13.85 1.23 3.19
C LEU A 45 -14.85 0.35 3.97
N LYS A 46 -15.86 -0.23 3.31
CA LYS A 46 -16.78 -1.19 3.95
C LYS A 46 -16.08 -2.48 4.37
N HIS A 47 -14.96 -2.82 3.73
CA HIS A 47 -14.21 -4.06 3.94
C HIS A 47 -12.90 -3.83 4.69
N HIS A 48 -12.81 -2.78 5.51
CA HIS A 48 -11.73 -2.55 6.47
C HIS A 48 -10.30 -2.56 5.87
N PRO A 49 -9.98 -1.71 4.88
CA PRO A 49 -8.64 -1.61 4.34
C PRO A 49 -7.71 -0.97 5.39
N ILE A 50 -6.47 -1.44 5.46
CA ILE A 50 -5.46 -0.87 6.38
C ILE A 50 -4.87 0.45 5.87
N ASN A 51 -4.99 0.72 4.58
CA ASN A 51 -4.55 1.96 3.95
C ASN A 51 -5.38 2.24 2.70
N VAL A 52 -5.64 3.52 2.43
CA VAL A 52 -6.24 3.99 1.18
C VAL A 52 -5.52 5.23 0.71
N GLY A 53 -5.48 5.44 -0.61
CA GLY A 53 -4.84 6.63 -1.14
C GLY A 53 -5.27 7.08 -2.51
N ASN A 54 -4.93 8.35 -2.77
CA ASN A 54 -5.08 9.05 -4.02
C ASN A 54 -3.68 9.46 -4.50
N ALA A 55 -3.29 9.04 -5.71
CA ALA A 55 -1.94 9.28 -6.23
C ALA A 55 -1.57 10.78 -6.34
N VAL A 56 -2.57 11.67 -6.46
CA VAL A 56 -2.36 13.12 -6.58
C VAL A 56 -2.45 13.83 -5.22
N LYS A 57 -3.41 13.44 -4.38
CA LYS A 57 -3.73 14.17 -3.14
C LYS A 57 -3.17 13.53 -1.87
N GLY A 58 -2.69 12.29 -1.92
CA GLY A 58 -2.10 11.58 -0.81
C GLY A 58 -2.92 10.39 -0.27
N GLY A 59 -2.29 9.55 0.55
CA GLY A 59 -2.94 8.48 1.33
C GLY A 59 -3.48 8.93 2.70
N ILE A 60 -4.09 8.03 3.48
CA ILE A 60 -4.50 8.34 4.86
C ILE A 60 -3.30 8.68 5.74
N PHE A 61 -2.16 8.03 5.50
CA PHE A 61 -0.85 8.40 6.06
C PHE A 61 -0.19 9.42 5.14
N ARG A 62 -0.12 10.69 5.54
CA ARG A 62 0.50 11.75 4.73
C ARG A 62 1.28 12.77 5.53
N ALA A 63 2.17 13.49 4.85
CA ALA A 63 2.86 14.68 5.34
C ALA A 63 1.86 15.74 5.86
N SER A 64 2.19 16.38 6.98
CA SER A 64 1.43 17.53 7.50
C SER A 64 2.00 18.78 6.87
N LYS A 65 1.13 19.71 6.46
CA LYS A 65 1.55 21.03 5.99
C LYS A 65 2.09 21.90 7.14
N ALA A 66 1.59 21.70 8.35
CA ALA A 66 2.08 22.34 9.56
C ALA A 66 3.01 21.38 10.30
N LEU A 67 4.32 21.58 10.17
CA LEU A 67 5.33 20.88 10.96
C LEU A 67 5.83 21.82 12.05
N THR A 68 5.85 21.31 13.29
CA THR A 68 6.48 21.97 14.44
C THR A 68 7.65 21.11 14.90
N PRO A 69 8.59 21.65 15.72
CA PRO A 69 9.65 20.84 16.32
C PRO A 69 9.13 19.61 17.09
N LEU A 70 7.89 19.67 17.59
CA LEU A 70 7.23 18.58 18.31
C LEU A 70 6.59 17.53 17.39
N ALA A 71 6.50 17.76 16.08
CA ALA A 71 5.84 16.87 15.11
C ALA A 71 6.48 15.47 15.03
N HIS A 72 7.72 15.32 15.53
CA HIS A 72 8.36 14.02 15.71
C HIS A 72 7.68 13.16 16.78
N TRP A 73 7.13 13.78 17.83
CA TRP A 73 6.58 13.12 19.02
C TRP A 73 5.06 13.20 19.11
N ARG A 74 4.49 14.32 18.65
CA ARG A 74 3.05 14.60 18.71
C ARG A 74 2.56 15.01 17.33
N ARG A 75 1.93 14.07 16.63
CA ARG A 75 1.35 14.34 15.32
C ARG A 75 0.21 13.36 15.04
N ARG A 76 -0.86 13.86 14.41
CA ARG A 76 -1.94 13.03 13.87
C ARG A 76 -1.34 11.97 12.93
N GLU A 77 -1.61 10.71 13.21
CA GLU A 77 -0.99 9.60 12.48
C GLU A 77 -1.58 9.46 11.08
N PHE A 78 -2.90 9.58 10.97
CA PHE A 78 -3.65 9.49 9.74
C PHE A 78 -4.84 10.46 9.73
N ILE A 79 -5.27 10.85 8.54
CA ILE A 79 -6.53 11.60 8.34
C ILE A 79 -7.72 10.65 8.17
N ALA A 80 -8.95 11.15 8.31
CA ALA A 80 -10.10 10.27 8.16
C ALA A 80 -10.17 9.73 6.71
N PRO A 81 -10.46 8.44 6.48
CA PRO A 81 -10.47 7.89 5.13
C PRO A 81 -11.43 8.60 4.17
N GLU A 82 -12.58 9.10 4.65
CA GLU A 82 -13.51 9.87 3.82
C GLU A 82 -12.91 11.18 3.30
N GLU A 83 -11.99 11.83 4.05
CA GLU A 83 -11.24 13.00 3.54
C GLU A 83 -10.41 12.64 2.29
N VAL A 84 -9.97 11.38 2.16
CA VAL A 84 -9.27 10.90 0.94
C VAL A 84 -10.25 10.73 -0.20
N VAL A 85 -11.44 10.17 0.06
CA VAL A 85 -12.50 9.98 -0.92
C VAL A 85 -12.95 11.32 -1.50
N GLU A 86 -13.28 12.27 -0.64
CA GLU A 86 -13.74 13.60 -1.01
C GLU A 86 -12.68 14.41 -1.78
N SER A 87 -11.40 14.10 -1.58
CA SER A 87 -10.30 14.78 -2.29
C SER A 87 -10.20 14.41 -3.79
N ILE A 88 -10.95 13.41 -4.26
CA ILE A 88 -10.91 12.96 -5.66
C ILE A 88 -11.72 13.93 -6.53
N ASP A 89 -11.03 14.88 -7.14
CA ASP A 89 -11.58 15.93 -8.01
C ASP A 89 -11.23 15.74 -9.51
N THR A 90 -10.28 14.86 -9.79
CA THR A 90 -9.65 14.70 -11.11
C THR A 90 -9.45 13.22 -11.43
N CYS A 91 -9.34 12.90 -12.72
CA CYS A 91 -9.01 11.54 -13.14
C CYS A 91 -7.60 11.19 -12.61
N THR A 92 -7.55 10.24 -11.69
CA THR A 92 -6.33 9.85 -10.95
C THR A 92 -6.29 8.34 -10.75
N THR A 93 -5.26 7.86 -10.07
CA THR A 93 -5.22 6.51 -9.53
C THR A 93 -5.57 6.55 -8.07
N VAL A 94 -6.48 5.67 -7.66
CA VAL A 94 -6.76 5.41 -6.25
C VAL A 94 -6.32 4.01 -5.88
N SER A 95 -6.02 3.81 -4.61
CA SER A 95 -5.59 2.52 -4.09
C SER A 95 -6.22 2.19 -2.74
N ALA A 96 -6.40 0.91 -2.50
CA ALA A 96 -6.74 0.32 -1.22
C ALA A 96 -5.75 -0.82 -0.90
N VAL A 97 -5.36 -0.94 0.35
CA VAL A 97 -4.44 -1.97 0.84
C VAL A 97 -5.15 -2.82 1.87
N PHE A 98 -5.07 -4.13 1.72
CA PHE A 98 -5.62 -5.11 2.66
C PHE A 98 -4.51 -6.04 3.15
N ASP A 99 -4.68 -6.54 4.36
CA ASP A 99 -3.85 -7.56 5.00
C ASP A 99 -4.61 -8.87 5.27
N ASP A 100 -5.91 -8.91 5.00
CA ASP A 100 -6.76 -10.08 5.15
C ASP A 100 -7.35 -10.48 3.78
N PRO A 101 -7.09 -11.71 3.29
CA PRO A 101 -7.69 -12.20 2.06
C PRO A 101 -9.22 -12.26 2.09
N ALA A 102 -9.86 -12.48 3.26
CA ALA A 102 -11.32 -12.52 3.36
C ALA A 102 -11.94 -11.14 3.10
N ASN A 103 -11.34 -10.09 3.65
CA ASN A 103 -11.73 -8.70 3.38
C ASN A 103 -11.53 -8.34 1.91
N LEU A 104 -10.42 -8.78 1.32
CA LEU A 104 -10.17 -8.60 -0.12
C LEU A 104 -11.24 -9.31 -0.98
N GLU A 105 -11.57 -10.56 -0.68
CA GLU A 105 -12.55 -11.34 -1.44
C GLU A 105 -13.95 -10.72 -1.39
N ALA A 106 -14.37 -10.28 -0.19
CA ALA A 106 -15.63 -9.58 -0.01
C ALA A 106 -15.67 -8.27 -0.80
N PHE A 107 -14.58 -7.50 -0.75
CA PHE A 107 -14.42 -6.28 -1.54
C PHE A 107 -14.48 -6.54 -3.04
N LEU A 108 -13.76 -7.54 -3.56
CA LEU A 108 -13.76 -7.86 -4.99
C LEU A 108 -15.14 -8.32 -5.47
N THR A 109 -15.89 -9.04 -4.64
CA THR A 109 -17.25 -9.48 -4.95
C THR A 109 -18.20 -8.29 -5.09
N GLU A 110 -18.16 -7.34 -4.15
CA GLU A 110 -19.00 -6.13 -4.23
C GLU A 110 -18.55 -5.21 -5.38
N LEU A 111 -17.23 -5.05 -5.57
CA LEU A 111 -16.67 -4.24 -6.65
C LEU A 111 -17.08 -4.75 -8.03
N ARG A 112 -17.10 -6.08 -8.23
CA ARG A 112 -17.59 -6.69 -9.46
C ARG A 112 -19.06 -6.36 -9.70
N GLY A 113 -19.89 -6.44 -8.67
CA GLY A 113 -21.32 -6.11 -8.76
C GLY A 113 -21.58 -4.63 -9.07
N ALA A 114 -20.68 -3.74 -8.65
CA ALA A 114 -20.78 -2.30 -8.90
C ALA A 114 -20.46 -1.90 -10.35
N ASP A 115 -19.80 -2.78 -11.13
CA ASP A 115 -19.47 -2.62 -12.55
C ASP A 115 -19.09 -1.17 -12.95
N LEU A 116 -18.08 -0.63 -12.29
CA LEU A 116 -17.70 0.78 -12.44
C LEU A 116 -17.14 1.11 -13.84
N GLY A 117 -16.79 0.09 -14.63
CA GLY A 117 -16.13 0.23 -15.93
C GLY A 117 -14.73 0.86 -15.83
N ILE A 118 -14.05 0.69 -14.68
CA ILE A 118 -12.68 1.18 -14.41
C ILE A 118 -11.73 0.00 -14.32
N SER A 119 -10.50 0.18 -14.83
CA SER A 119 -9.49 -0.87 -14.79
C SER A 119 -8.98 -1.10 -13.37
N ILE A 120 -8.95 -2.37 -12.96
CA ILE A 120 -8.49 -2.79 -11.65
C ILE A 120 -7.17 -3.56 -11.78
N ASN A 121 -6.17 -3.19 -10.98
CA ASN A 121 -4.90 -3.91 -10.88
C ASN A 121 -4.73 -4.41 -9.43
N ILE A 122 -4.34 -5.68 -9.27
CA ILE A 122 -4.08 -6.29 -7.97
C ILE A 122 -2.61 -6.69 -7.92
N ALA A 123 -1.86 -6.09 -7.01
CA ALA A 123 -0.50 -6.48 -6.69
C ALA A 123 -0.49 -7.28 -5.38
N ALA A 124 -0.15 -8.57 -5.50
CA ALA A 124 0.03 -9.54 -4.42
C ALA A 124 0.82 -10.73 -4.97
N LEU A 125 1.06 -11.76 -4.15
CA LEU A 125 1.54 -13.05 -4.65
C LEU A 125 0.59 -13.59 -5.73
N THR A 126 1.14 -14.05 -6.85
CA THR A 126 0.34 -14.41 -8.04
C THR A 126 -0.71 -15.50 -7.78
N ASP A 127 -0.37 -16.48 -6.93
CA ASP A 127 -1.29 -17.55 -6.54
C ASP A 127 -2.42 -17.04 -5.64
N GLU A 128 -2.10 -16.18 -4.68
CA GLU A 128 -3.09 -15.59 -3.77
C GLU A 128 -4.05 -14.68 -4.54
N ALA A 129 -3.52 -13.79 -5.39
CA ALA A 129 -4.32 -12.95 -6.27
C ALA A 129 -5.23 -13.77 -7.20
N ARG A 130 -4.74 -14.92 -7.72
CA ARG A 130 -5.55 -15.83 -8.52
C ARG A 130 -6.71 -16.40 -7.72
N THR A 131 -6.44 -16.90 -6.51
CA THR A 131 -7.43 -17.52 -5.64
C THR A 131 -8.52 -16.52 -5.23
N CYS A 132 -8.14 -15.32 -4.80
CA CYS A 132 -9.08 -14.26 -4.44
C CYS A 132 -9.97 -13.85 -5.63
N CYS A 133 -9.38 -13.68 -6.82
CA CYS A 133 -10.16 -13.38 -8.03
C CYS A 133 -11.13 -14.51 -8.38
N GLN A 134 -10.71 -15.77 -8.33
CA GLN A 134 -11.58 -16.91 -8.64
C GLN A 134 -12.76 -17.01 -7.67
N ARG A 135 -12.54 -16.79 -6.38
CA ARG A 135 -13.60 -16.77 -5.37
C ARG A 135 -14.61 -15.64 -5.57
N ALA A 136 -14.16 -14.47 -6.05
CA ALA A 136 -15.03 -13.37 -6.47
C ALA A 136 -15.68 -13.59 -7.88
N GLY A 137 -15.37 -14.71 -8.54
CA GLY A 137 -15.82 -15.03 -9.90
C GLY A 137 -15.25 -14.10 -10.99
N ILE A 138 -14.07 -13.53 -10.75
CA ILE A 138 -13.34 -12.65 -11.66
C ILE A 138 -12.34 -13.47 -12.47
N THR A 139 -12.42 -13.38 -13.79
CA THR A 139 -11.41 -13.93 -14.70
C THR A 139 -10.34 -12.87 -14.98
N ARG A 140 -9.10 -13.13 -14.57
CA ARG A 140 -7.97 -12.21 -14.82
C ARG A 140 -7.59 -12.22 -16.30
N HIS A 141 -7.36 -11.04 -16.88
CA HIS A 141 -6.98 -10.92 -18.30
C HIS A 141 -5.46 -10.88 -18.54
N SER A 142 -4.66 -10.43 -17.57
CA SER A 142 -3.20 -10.37 -17.66
C SER A 142 -2.52 -10.62 -16.32
N VAL A 143 -1.24 -10.98 -16.37
CA VAL A 143 -0.37 -11.18 -15.21
C VAL A 143 1.00 -10.61 -15.53
N GLU A 144 1.55 -9.83 -14.61
CA GLU A 144 2.92 -9.30 -14.68
C GLU A 144 3.76 -9.96 -13.58
N TYR A 145 5.03 -10.25 -13.89
CA TYR A 145 5.99 -10.83 -12.95
C TYR A 145 7.19 -9.91 -12.80
N SER A 146 7.68 -9.80 -11.56
CA SER A 146 9.00 -9.21 -11.26
C SER A 146 9.99 -10.35 -11.05
N LEU A 147 11.13 -10.29 -11.74
CA LEU A 147 12.22 -11.26 -11.59
C LEU A 147 13.07 -11.01 -10.33
N GLY A 148 12.80 -9.91 -9.62
CA GLY A 148 13.54 -9.51 -8.43
C GLY A 148 14.86 -8.80 -8.76
N PHE A 149 15.76 -8.79 -7.77
CA PHE A 149 17.08 -8.15 -7.91
C PHE A 149 18.07 -9.12 -8.54
N HIS A 150 18.86 -8.61 -9.50
CA HIS A 150 19.93 -9.35 -10.17
C HIS A 150 21.27 -8.59 -10.03
N GLY A 151 22.38 -9.34 -9.97
CA GLY A 151 23.73 -8.79 -9.84
C GLY A 151 24.37 -9.10 -8.48
N ASP A 152 25.25 -8.21 -8.02
CA ASP A 152 25.91 -8.36 -6.73
C ASP A 152 25.00 -7.94 -5.57
N LEU A 153 24.29 -8.93 -5.02
CA LEU A 153 23.32 -8.74 -3.95
C LEU A 153 23.97 -8.29 -2.63
N ASN A 154 25.28 -8.44 -2.46
CA ASN A 154 25.99 -8.00 -1.25
C ASN A 154 26.09 -6.47 -1.14
N ARG A 155 25.84 -5.76 -2.24
CA ARG A 155 25.81 -4.28 -2.26
C ARG A 155 24.45 -3.71 -1.88
N LEU A 156 23.43 -4.56 -1.74
CA LEU A 156 22.11 -4.13 -1.34
C LEU A 156 22.07 -3.80 0.16
N PRO A 157 21.18 -2.90 0.61
CA PRO A 157 20.91 -2.69 2.02
C PRO A 157 20.51 -3.99 2.74
N ASP A 158 20.60 -3.94 4.07
CA ASP A 158 20.11 -5.01 4.94
C ASP A 158 18.67 -5.44 4.58
N ARG A 159 18.38 -6.74 4.76
CA ARG A 159 17.10 -7.35 4.38
C ARG A 159 15.91 -6.59 4.95
N HIS A 160 15.89 -6.26 6.23
CA HIS A 160 14.76 -5.54 6.82
C HIS A 160 14.64 -4.13 6.25
N VAL A 161 15.78 -3.47 5.97
CA VAL A 161 15.79 -2.15 5.34
C VAL A 161 15.18 -2.20 3.94
N LEU A 162 15.50 -3.23 3.15
CA LEU A 162 14.88 -3.48 1.84
C LEU A 162 13.39 -3.79 1.94
N GLU A 163 12.98 -4.68 2.85
CA GLU A 163 11.58 -5.05 3.03
C GLU A 163 10.73 -3.81 3.37
N LEU A 164 11.27 -2.89 4.18
CA LEU A 164 10.65 -1.60 4.54
C LEU A 164 10.66 -0.58 3.39
N SER A 165 11.81 -0.34 2.74
CA SER A 165 11.93 0.72 1.74
C SER A 165 11.17 0.43 0.45
N THR A 166 11.12 -0.84 0.03
CA THR A 166 10.54 -1.26 -1.25
C THR A 166 9.02 -1.30 -1.27
N MET A 167 8.34 -1.28 -0.10
CA MET A 167 6.87 -1.24 -0.03
C MET A 167 6.26 -0.07 -0.80
N CYS A 168 6.92 1.09 -0.86
CA CYS A 168 6.40 2.21 -1.66
C CYS A 168 6.43 1.95 -3.19
N GLY A 169 7.32 1.06 -3.66
CA GLY A 169 7.58 0.81 -5.08
C GLY A 169 8.24 1.97 -5.84
N HIS A 170 7.99 3.22 -5.45
CA HIS A 170 8.57 4.43 -6.08
C HIS A 170 9.93 4.85 -5.49
N GLY A 171 10.44 4.15 -4.47
CA GLY A 171 11.67 4.53 -3.78
C GLY A 171 11.55 5.78 -2.90
N MET A 172 10.33 6.23 -2.56
CA MET A 172 10.11 7.42 -1.72
C MET A 172 10.42 7.18 -0.23
N VAL A 173 10.49 5.93 0.20
CA VAL A 173 10.94 5.57 1.54
C VAL A 173 12.45 5.36 1.49
N ALA A 174 13.21 6.36 1.92
CA ALA A 174 14.67 6.29 1.89
C ALA A 174 15.22 5.16 2.78
N HIS A 175 16.24 4.43 2.28
CA HIS A 175 16.90 3.35 3.04
C HIS A 175 17.42 3.81 4.41
N ASN A 176 18.00 5.00 4.49
CA ASN A 176 18.49 5.57 5.75
C ASN A 176 17.36 5.87 6.74
N LEU A 177 16.18 6.24 6.25
CA LEU A 177 15.00 6.43 7.10
C LEU A 177 14.48 5.09 7.61
N ALA A 178 14.36 4.09 6.74
CA ALA A 178 13.96 2.74 7.13
C ALA A 178 14.91 2.16 8.17
N LYS A 179 16.24 2.27 7.95
CA LYS A 179 17.27 1.87 8.91
C LYS A 179 17.12 2.60 10.25
N LYS A 180 16.94 3.93 10.23
CA LYS A 180 16.73 4.70 11.46
C LYS A 180 15.50 4.26 12.25
N MET A 181 14.38 3.98 11.57
CA MET A 181 13.17 3.48 12.23
C MET A 181 13.39 2.08 12.82
N LEU A 182 14.11 1.21 12.11
CA LEU A 182 14.52 -0.11 12.58
C LEU A 182 15.36 0.00 13.86
N ASP A 183 16.41 0.82 13.84
CA ASP A 183 17.33 1.02 14.97
C ASP A 183 16.56 1.59 16.18
N TRP A 184 15.66 2.56 15.97
CA TRP A 184 14.84 3.12 17.06
C TRP A 184 13.87 2.12 17.69
N VAL A 185 13.34 1.18 16.91
CA VAL A 185 12.51 0.10 17.44
C VAL A 185 13.36 -0.89 18.25
N LYS A 186 14.55 -1.27 17.75
CA LYS A 186 15.50 -2.13 18.46
C LYS A 186 15.96 -1.52 19.79
N GLU A 187 16.19 -0.21 19.81
CA GLU A 187 16.60 0.56 20.99
C GLU A 187 15.42 0.86 21.96
N GLY A 188 14.19 0.46 21.63
CA GLY A 188 13.01 0.75 22.45
C GLY A 188 12.61 2.24 22.48
N ARG A 189 13.16 3.06 21.58
CA ARG A 189 12.87 4.49 21.46
C ARG A 189 11.55 4.77 20.74
N ARG A 190 11.02 3.78 20.03
CA ARG A 190 9.77 3.86 19.29
C ARG A 190 9.08 2.52 19.22
N ASP A 191 7.75 2.55 19.30
CA ASP A 191 6.91 1.38 19.09
C ASP A 191 6.86 1.02 17.58
N PRO A 192 6.82 -0.27 17.19
CA PRO A 192 6.72 -0.71 15.80
C PRO A 192 5.57 -0.08 15.02
N ARG A 193 4.39 0.09 15.63
CA ARG A 193 3.24 0.76 14.99
C ARG A 193 3.57 2.22 14.68
N GLN A 194 4.17 2.93 15.61
CA GLN A 194 4.58 4.33 15.40
C GLN A 194 5.64 4.46 14.31
N ALA A 195 6.59 3.53 14.23
CA ALA A 195 7.59 3.49 13.18
C ALA A 195 6.97 3.17 11.81
N ALA A 196 6.08 2.19 11.73
CA ALA A 196 5.36 1.82 10.50
C ALA A 196 4.49 2.96 9.96
N THR A 197 3.70 3.62 10.82
CA THR A 197 2.87 4.77 10.41
C THR A 197 3.74 5.97 10.01
N TYR A 198 4.93 6.12 10.58
CA TYR A 198 5.87 7.16 10.17
C TYR A 198 6.44 6.91 8.78
N LEU A 199 6.85 5.66 8.47
CA LEU A 199 7.34 5.26 7.15
C LEU A 199 6.25 5.43 6.08
N ALA A 200 5.00 5.03 6.39
CA ALA A 200 3.87 5.13 5.47
C ALA A 200 3.63 6.56 4.96
N LYS A 201 3.94 7.60 5.75
CA LYS A 201 3.76 9.02 5.36
C LYS A 201 4.62 9.45 4.18
N PHE A 202 5.72 8.73 3.90
CA PHE A 202 6.59 8.99 2.76
C PHE A 202 6.14 8.24 1.50
N CYS A 203 5.25 7.26 1.64
CA CYS A 203 4.54 6.64 0.53
C CYS A 203 3.30 7.48 0.17
N THR A 204 3.51 8.57 -0.57
CA THR A 204 2.47 9.56 -0.88
C THR A 204 1.22 8.96 -1.52
N CYS A 205 1.35 7.97 -2.40
CA CYS A 205 0.20 7.34 -3.06
C CYS A 205 -0.66 6.44 -2.17
N GLY A 206 -0.27 6.17 -0.91
CA GLY A 206 -1.09 5.46 0.07
C GLY A 206 -1.13 3.95 -0.06
N ILE A 207 -0.10 3.32 -0.66
CA ILE A 207 -0.05 1.87 -0.86
C ILE A 207 0.76 1.12 0.20
N TYR A 208 1.38 1.82 1.14
CA TYR A 208 2.28 1.22 2.12
C TYR A 208 1.51 0.30 3.07
N ASN A 209 1.97 -0.94 3.23
CA ASN A 209 1.33 -1.93 4.10
C ASN A 209 1.87 -1.80 5.53
N THR A 210 1.09 -1.19 6.41
CA THR A 210 1.48 -0.94 7.81
C THR A 210 1.53 -2.23 8.63
N THR A 211 0.64 -3.20 8.39
CA THR A 211 0.65 -4.51 9.09
C THR A 211 1.95 -5.26 8.80
N ARG A 212 2.33 -5.36 7.52
CA ARG A 212 3.59 -5.96 7.11
C ARG A 212 4.79 -5.21 7.71
N ALA A 213 4.79 -3.88 7.66
CA ALA A 213 5.87 -3.08 8.23
C ALA A 213 6.05 -3.31 9.74
N ILE A 214 4.95 -3.42 10.50
CA ILE A 214 4.99 -3.73 11.93
C ILE A 214 5.65 -5.08 12.17
N ARG A 215 5.27 -6.12 11.40
CA ARG A 215 5.88 -7.45 11.52
C ARG A 215 7.39 -7.42 11.25
N VAL A 216 7.81 -6.77 10.16
CA VAL A 216 9.24 -6.64 9.81
C VAL A 216 10.03 -5.93 10.91
N LEU A 217 9.46 -4.89 11.53
CA LEU A 217 10.09 -4.16 12.64
C LEU A 217 10.18 -5.01 13.91
N GLU A 218 9.17 -5.81 14.22
CA GLU A 218 9.17 -6.74 15.37
C GLU A 218 10.16 -7.89 15.18
N GLU A 219 10.20 -8.50 13.98
CA GLU A 219 11.17 -9.55 13.63
C GLU A 219 12.61 -9.05 13.83
N ALA A 220 12.89 -7.85 13.30
CA ALA A 220 14.19 -7.22 13.49
C ALA A 220 14.51 -6.93 14.96
N ARG A 221 13.51 -6.58 15.78
CA ARG A 221 13.68 -6.32 17.22
C ARG A 221 14.09 -7.58 17.98
N VAL A 222 13.55 -8.75 17.61
CA VAL A 222 13.85 -10.03 18.25
C VAL A 222 15.01 -10.80 17.60
N GLY A 223 15.66 -10.20 16.60
CA GLY A 223 16.83 -10.78 15.91
C GLY A 223 16.49 -11.94 14.96
N LYS A 224 15.28 -11.95 14.41
CA LYS A 224 14.85 -12.90 13.38
C LYS A 224 15.14 -12.39 11.97
#